data_AF-E7N7R9-F1
#
_entry.id   AF-E7N7R9-F1
#
_cell.length_a   1.000
_cell.length_b   1.000
_cell.length_c   1.000
_cell.angle_alpha   90.00
_cell.angle_beta   90.00
_cell.angle_gamma   90.00
#
_symmetry.space_group_name_H-M   'P 1'
#
loop_
_entity.id
_entity.type
_entity.pdbx_description
1 polymer ?
#
loop_
_entity_poly.entity_id
_entity_poly.type
_entity_poly.pdbx_seq_one_letter_code
_entity_poly.pdbx_strand_id
1 'polypeptide(L)'
;MLALSAAGPAVAATAPNTAGQSTASLRDTSTVSAQSLAQMVAGPKATVSNASVSSKDVQIGTVKGLPGDGNAITEGVALSTGSLIDPDPTADSDTDITRSAVLGPNDALDTTGDFGVTEDPAGLAKVAGTDVYDEAVLEFDVTATSSNIVLYYSLGSEEYAGATKGTPASWQSRGYKDPLSIQVNGTECAHVPGTQTAVSAASINDSSNADYYTANVSGHTPGRIPVEFNGYTSALPCQAATAPGQKVHVRVAIADAQDGQLDSTVLLRTQGLGFTDKPITDSCTAKAGTCDIPGADNGSSKSSNGKASTTPLGQGKPGVTDYSAASPTAGTKNTVAGLPLTGTQALLLGGIALLLLAGGGVALMLRRRRLAGLEAD
;
A
#
# COMPACT_ATOMS: atom_id res chain seq x y z
N MET A 1 -30.46 -19.42 39.94
CA MET A 1 -29.90 -18.39 39.04
C MET A 1 -28.65 -18.97 38.43
N LEU A 2 -28.70 -19.38 37.16
CA LEU A 2 -27.50 -19.77 36.39
C LEU A 2 -26.91 -18.48 35.80
N ALA A 3 -25.72 -18.10 36.22
CA ALA A 3 -24.96 -17.04 35.58
C ALA A 3 -24.27 -17.62 34.34
N LEU A 4 -24.77 -17.28 33.14
CA LEU A 4 -24.05 -17.49 31.89
C LEU A 4 -22.92 -16.46 31.84
N SER A 5 -21.69 -16.89 32.12
CA SER A 5 -20.50 -16.11 31.80
C SER A 5 -20.27 -16.17 30.29
N ALA A 6 -20.63 -15.11 29.58
CA ALA A 6 -20.22 -14.93 28.19
C ALA A 6 -18.71 -14.69 28.18
N ALA A 7 -17.94 -15.68 27.73
CA ALA A 7 -16.55 -15.44 27.36
C ALA A 7 -16.58 -14.57 26.09
N GLY A 8 -16.04 -13.35 26.19
CA GLY A 8 -15.84 -12.51 25.01
C GLY A 8 -14.92 -13.22 24.00
N PRO A 9 -15.06 -12.95 22.69
CA PRO A 9 -14.15 -13.50 21.70
C PRO A 9 -12.72 -13.07 22.05
N ALA A 10 -11.82 -14.05 22.14
CA ALA A 10 -10.39 -13.78 22.25
C ALA A 10 -9.95 -13.18 20.91
N VAL A 11 -9.62 -11.89 20.91
CA VAL A 11 -8.93 -11.25 19.79
C VAL A 11 -7.56 -11.92 19.71
N ALA A 12 -7.31 -12.67 18.64
CA ALA A 12 -5.99 -13.22 18.39
C ALA A 12 -5.03 -12.04 18.24
N ALA A 13 -3.94 -12.02 19.01
CA ALA A 13 -2.90 -11.02 18.82
C ALA A 13 -2.34 -11.17 17.39
N THR A 14 -2.24 -10.05 16.67
CA THR A 14 -1.57 -9.99 15.37
C THR A 14 -0.14 -10.52 15.52
N ALA A 15 0.33 -11.28 14.53
CA ALA A 15 1.72 -11.72 14.51
C ALA A 15 2.62 -10.48 14.50
N PRO A 16 3.75 -10.49 15.22
CA PRO A 16 4.65 -9.33 15.21
C PRO A 16 5.22 -9.12 13.81
N ASN A 17 5.24 -7.86 13.36
CA ASN A 17 5.85 -7.45 12.10
C ASN A 17 7.31 -7.93 12.00
N THR A 18 7.77 -8.14 10.76
CA THR A 18 9.13 -8.60 10.47
C THR A 18 10.16 -7.63 11.04
N ALA A 19 11.13 -8.16 11.76
CA ALA A 19 12.15 -7.38 12.45
C ALA A 19 12.88 -6.43 11.49
N GLY A 20 12.98 -5.16 11.88
CA GLY A 20 13.66 -4.11 11.10
C GLY A 20 12.74 -3.31 10.17
N GLN A 21 11.48 -3.70 10.04
CA GLN A 21 10.47 -2.90 9.35
C GLN A 21 9.75 -1.97 10.31
N SER A 22 9.32 -0.81 9.80
CA SER A 22 8.54 0.14 10.58
C SER A 22 7.73 1.05 9.68
N THR A 23 6.54 1.41 10.15
CA THR A 23 5.73 2.51 9.62
C THR A 23 5.52 3.58 10.69
N ALA A 24 5.23 4.80 10.24
CA ALA A 24 4.65 5.84 11.08
C ALA A 24 3.58 6.55 10.23
N SER A 25 2.34 6.59 10.70
CA SER A 25 1.23 7.21 9.98
C SER A 25 0.94 8.63 10.47
N LEU A 26 0.03 9.33 9.78
CA LEU A 26 -0.48 10.65 10.17
C LEU A 26 -1.13 10.67 11.57
N ARG A 27 -1.45 9.52 12.16
CA ARG A 27 -1.89 9.38 13.56
C ARG A 27 -0.85 9.93 14.53
N ASP A 28 0.44 9.66 14.29
CA ASP A 28 1.52 10.28 15.04
C ASP A 28 1.90 11.64 14.41
N THR A 29 1.05 12.63 14.66
CA THR A 29 1.26 14.01 14.17
C THR A 29 2.53 14.68 14.70
N SER A 30 3.20 14.09 15.70
CA SER A 30 4.47 14.61 16.22
C SER A 30 5.66 14.28 15.31
N THR A 31 5.52 13.26 14.46
CA THR A 31 6.58 12.79 13.56
C THR A 31 6.19 12.85 12.08
N VAL A 32 4.89 12.84 11.76
CA VAL A 32 4.37 12.80 10.38
C VAL A 32 3.46 13.99 10.09
N SER A 33 3.67 14.62 8.93
CA SER A 33 2.84 15.69 8.39
C SER A 33 2.87 15.67 6.86
N ALA A 34 1.86 16.24 6.19
CA ALA A 34 1.86 16.34 4.72
C ALA A 34 3.15 16.97 4.18
N GLN A 35 3.62 18.04 4.83
CA GLN A 35 4.87 18.72 4.45
C GLN A 35 6.10 17.84 4.64
N SER A 36 6.21 17.09 5.74
CA SER A 36 7.37 16.21 5.96
C SER A 36 7.39 15.01 5.00
N LEU A 37 6.22 14.47 4.64
CA LEU A 37 6.07 13.42 3.64
C LEU A 37 6.48 13.90 2.24
N ALA A 38 5.93 15.03 1.79
CA ALA A 38 6.29 15.62 0.51
C ALA A 38 7.78 15.99 0.43
N GLN A 39 8.36 16.50 1.52
CA GLN A 39 9.80 16.77 1.62
C GLN A 39 10.65 15.49 1.59
N MET A 40 10.19 14.38 2.18
CA MET A 40 10.88 13.09 2.12
C MET A 40 10.96 12.56 0.69
N VAL A 41 9.86 12.67 -0.07
CA VAL A 41 9.81 12.25 -1.48
C VAL A 41 10.68 13.14 -2.36
N ALA A 42 10.60 14.46 -2.21
CA ALA A 42 11.35 15.42 -3.02
C ALA A 42 12.82 15.58 -2.62
N GLY A 43 13.17 15.20 -1.38
CA GLY A 43 14.51 15.32 -0.83
C GLY A 43 14.84 16.71 -0.25
N PRO A 44 15.91 16.81 0.56
CA PRO A 44 16.13 17.95 1.46
C PRO A 44 16.44 19.29 0.77
N LYS A 45 16.83 19.26 -0.51
CA LYS A 45 17.14 20.48 -1.30
C LYS A 45 15.95 20.98 -2.11
N ALA A 46 14.87 20.21 -2.20
CA ALA A 46 13.69 20.61 -2.95
C ALA A 46 12.89 21.68 -2.19
N THR A 47 12.35 22.65 -2.93
CA THR A 47 11.41 23.64 -2.37
C THR A 47 9.99 23.12 -2.51
N VAL A 48 9.50 22.46 -1.47
CA VAL A 48 8.14 21.92 -1.38
C VAL A 48 7.22 22.93 -0.67
N SER A 49 6.01 23.11 -1.18
CA SER A 49 4.98 23.99 -0.62
C SER A 49 3.58 23.41 -0.82
N ASN A 50 2.58 23.95 -0.13
CA ASN A 50 1.16 23.57 -0.31
C ASN A 50 0.90 22.06 -0.17
N ALA A 51 1.66 21.39 0.71
CA ALA A 51 1.46 19.98 0.95
C ALA A 51 0.18 19.74 1.76
N SER A 52 -0.67 18.85 1.27
CA SER A 52 -1.93 18.45 1.91
C SER A 52 -2.18 16.95 1.75
N VAL A 53 -2.99 16.42 2.66
CA VAL A 53 -3.44 15.03 2.64
C VAL A 53 -4.96 14.98 2.79
N SER A 54 -5.60 14.03 2.11
CA SER A 54 -7.00 13.66 2.32
C SER A 54 -7.04 12.15 2.50
N SER A 55 -7.23 11.68 3.73
CA SER A 55 -7.23 10.26 4.10
C SER A 55 -7.69 10.09 5.56
N LYS A 56 -7.88 8.84 5.99
CA LYS A 56 -7.76 8.46 7.41
C LYS A 56 -6.33 8.63 7.90
N ASP A 57 -6.17 8.76 9.22
CA ASP A 57 -4.87 9.02 9.85
C ASP A 57 -3.90 7.82 9.82
N VAL A 58 -4.37 6.64 9.39
CA VAL A 58 -3.56 5.42 9.23
C VAL A 58 -3.13 5.12 7.81
N GLN A 59 -3.81 5.69 6.81
CA GLN A 59 -3.62 5.35 5.40
C GLN A 59 -2.32 5.91 4.81
N ILE A 60 -1.85 7.05 5.32
CA ILE A 60 -0.68 7.76 4.78
C ILE A 60 0.39 7.94 5.84
N GLY A 61 1.65 7.72 5.46
CA GLY A 61 2.76 7.72 6.39
C GLY A 61 4.12 7.44 5.77
N THR A 62 5.10 7.22 6.63
CA THR A 62 6.44 6.75 6.24
C THR A 62 6.54 5.25 6.40
N VAL A 63 7.38 4.62 5.58
CA VAL A 63 7.73 3.21 5.68
C VAL A 63 9.24 3.03 5.54
N LYS A 64 9.82 2.11 6.30
CA LYS A 64 11.26 1.79 6.25
C LYS A 64 11.50 0.29 6.41
N GLY A 65 12.61 -0.17 5.83
CA GLY A 65 13.16 -1.49 6.08
C GLY A 65 12.46 -2.64 5.34
N LEU A 66 11.60 -2.33 4.35
CA LEU A 66 10.98 -3.38 3.54
C LEU A 66 12.05 -4.17 2.78
N PRO A 67 11.82 -5.47 2.50
CA PRO A 67 12.73 -6.26 1.69
C PRO A 67 12.85 -5.67 0.28
N GLY A 68 14.04 -5.74 -0.30
CA GLY A 68 14.29 -5.35 -1.69
C GLY A 68 14.88 -6.50 -2.50
N ASP A 69 14.35 -6.71 -3.69
CA ASP A 69 14.94 -7.56 -4.74
C ASP A 69 16.03 -6.82 -5.56
N GLY A 70 16.25 -5.54 -5.25
CA GLY A 70 17.19 -4.63 -5.90
C GLY A 70 16.52 -3.42 -6.53
N ASN A 71 15.28 -3.59 -7.01
CA ASN A 71 14.56 -2.56 -7.77
C ASN A 71 13.20 -2.19 -7.14
N ALA A 72 12.74 -2.92 -6.12
CA ALA A 72 11.63 -2.51 -5.28
C ALA A 72 11.96 -1.29 -4.38
N ILE A 73 10.92 -0.57 -3.95
CA ILE A 73 11.05 0.53 -2.97
C ILE A 73 11.05 -0.06 -1.57
N THR A 74 12.12 0.20 -0.82
CA THR A 74 12.36 -0.36 0.51
C THR A 74 12.13 0.64 1.65
N GLU A 75 12.11 1.93 1.33
CA GLU A 75 11.89 3.05 2.25
C GLU A 75 11.28 4.23 1.49
N GLY A 76 10.33 4.93 2.13
CA GLY A 76 9.61 6.00 1.47
C GLY A 76 8.38 6.50 2.22
N VAL A 77 7.49 7.10 1.45
CA VAL A 77 6.11 7.44 1.85
C VAL A 77 5.18 6.36 1.32
N ALA A 78 4.23 5.92 2.12
CA ALA A 78 3.20 4.96 1.73
C ALA A 78 1.83 5.65 1.76
N LEU A 79 1.01 5.38 0.75
CA LEU A 79 -0.42 5.68 0.74
C LEU A 79 -1.13 4.34 0.50
N SER A 80 -1.99 3.95 1.42
CA SER A 80 -2.72 2.69 1.39
C SER A 80 -4.22 2.96 1.36
N THR A 81 -4.96 2.07 0.71
CA THR A 81 -6.41 2.02 0.83
C THR A 81 -6.82 1.47 2.20
N GLY A 82 -6.08 0.47 2.73
CA GLY A 82 -6.16 0.08 4.15
C GLY A 82 -5.24 0.81 5.12
N SER A 83 -4.75 0.12 6.16
CA SER A 83 -3.96 0.74 7.25
C SER A 83 -2.45 0.52 7.13
N LEU A 84 -1.62 1.53 7.40
CA LEU A 84 -0.16 1.35 7.50
C LEU A 84 0.29 0.74 8.83
N ILE A 85 -0.55 0.75 9.86
CA ILE A 85 -0.23 0.27 11.21
C ILE A 85 -1.20 -0.84 11.64
N ASP A 86 -0.77 -1.67 12.57
CA ASP A 86 -1.66 -2.64 13.20
C ASP A 86 -2.79 -1.95 13.96
N PRO A 87 -3.97 -2.58 14.08
CA PRO A 87 -5.11 -1.99 14.76
C PRO A 87 -4.77 -1.72 16.23
N ASP A 88 -5.09 -0.51 16.71
CA ASP A 88 -5.14 -0.22 18.13
C ASP A 88 -6.49 -0.70 18.68
N PRO A 89 -6.54 -1.75 19.53
CA PRO A 89 -7.79 -2.29 20.05
C PRO A 89 -8.54 -1.30 20.96
N THR A 90 -7.94 -0.15 21.29
CA THR A 90 -8.56 0.92 22.07
C THR A 90 -9.05 2.10 21.23
N ALA A 91 -8.75 2.12 19.93
CA ALA A 91 -9.16 3.17 19.02
C ALA A 91 -10.50 2.83 18.34
N ASP A 92 -11.56 3.55 18.70
CA ASP A 92 -12.88 3.39 18.07
C ASP A 92 -12.88 3.72 16.55
N SER A 93 -11.85 4.43 16.07
CA SER A 93 -11.63 4.76 14.66
C SER A 93 -11.05 3.62 13.83
N ASP A 94 -10.50 2.59 14.47
CA ASP A 94 -9.85 1.46 13.80
C ASP A 94 -10.92 0.43 13.42
N THR A 95 -11.72 0.79 12.41
CA THR A 95 -12.79 -0.06 11.90
C THR A 95 -12.25 -1.01 10.85
N ASP A 96 -12.50 -2.31 11.05
CA ASP A 96 -12.17 -3.39 10.10
C ASP A 96 -10.70 -3.47 9.66
N ILE A 97 -9.78 -2.89 10.43
CA ILE A 97 -8.34 -3.05 10.21
C ILE A 97 -7.92 -4.42 10.74
N THR A 98 -7.46 -5.29 9.85
CA THR A 98 -6.94 -6.61 10.22
C THR A 98 -5.48 -6.58 10.66
N ARG A 99 -4.67 -5.73 10.04
CA ARG A 99 -3.22 -5.56 10.27
C ARG A 99 -2.68 -4.39 9.42
N SER A 100 -1.38 -4.13 9.50
CA SER A 100 -0.70 -3.31 8.50
C SER A 100 -0.80 -3.91 7.09
N ALA A 101 -1.28 -3.14 6.12
CA ALA A 101 -1.32 -3.48 4.70
C ALA A 101 0.07 -3.54 4.04
N VAL A 102 1.14 -3.20 4.76
CA VAL A 102 2.49 -3.07 4.18
C VAL A 102 3.51 -3.96 4.87
N LEU A 103 3.51 -3.97 6.20
CA LEU A 103 4.50 -4.67 7.00
C LEU A 103 4.31 -6.18 6.91
N GLY A 104 5.37 -6.92 6.60
CA GLY A 104 5.30 -8.37 6.58
C GLY A 104 5.45 -8.99 7.98
N PRO A 105 5.42 -10.32 8.12
CA PRO A 105 5.38 -11.33 7.04
C PRO A 105 4.06 -11.29 6.26
N ASN A 106 4.05 -11.80 5.02
CA ASN A 106 2.77 -12.03 4.33
C ASN A 106 2.04 -13.20 5.01
N ASP A 107 1.03 -12.88 5.81
CA ASP A 107 0.30 -13.86 6.61
C ASP A 107 -1.20 -13.95 6.21
N ALA A 108 -1.69 -13.14 5.26
CA ALA A 108 -3.06 -13.17 4.75
C ALA A 108 -3.10 -13.13 3.21
N LEU A 109 -4.28 -13.37 2.63
CA LEU A 109 -4.49 -13.26 1.16
C LEU A 109 -5.58 -12.22 0.83
N ASP A 110 -6.03 -11.52 1.86
CA ASP A 110 -7.24 -10.73 1.97
C ASP A 110 -7.08 -9.71 3.11
N THR A 111 -5.88 -9.13 3.27
CA THR A 111 -5.68 -8.04 4.22
C THR A 111 -6.63 -6.88 3.88
N THR A 112 -7.34 -6.44 4.91
CA THR A 112 -8.39 -5.44 4.83
C THR A 112 -8.18 -4.34 5.87
N GLY A 113 -8.50 -3.11 5.45
CA GLY A 113 -8.83 -1.96 6.27
C GLY A 113 -9.99 -1.18 5.67
N ASP A 114 -11.22 -1.70 5.80
CA ASP A 114 -12.46 -1.04 5.35
C ASP A 114 -12.89 0.09 6.30
N PHE A 115 -12.75 1.35 5.89
CA PHE A 115 -13.19 2.49 6.71
C PHE A 115 -14.66 2.88 6.47
N GLY A 116 -15.38 2.12 5.64
CA GLY A 116 -16.81 2.23 5.40
C GLY A 116 -17.22 3.55 4.74
N VAL A 117 -16.29 4.23 4.07
CA VAL A 117 -16.50 5.55 3.47
C VAL A 117 -16.35 5.52 1.96
N THR A 118 -17.43 5.87 1.27
CA THR A 118 -17.36 6.27 -0.14
C THR A 118 -16.92 7.73 -0.18
N GLU A 119 -15.66 7.95 -0.53
CA GLU A 119 -15.08 9.27 -0.73
C GLU A 119 -14.27 9.30 -2.03
N ASP A 120 -14.39 10.39 -2.78
CA ASP A 120 -13.76 10.55 -4.10
C ASP A 120 -13.08 11.94 -4.27
N PRO A 121 -12.33 12.47 -3.29
CA PRO A 121 -11.64 13.75 -3.43
C PRO A 121 -10.76 13.90 -4.68
N ALA A 122 -10.12 12.83 -5.20
CA ALA A 122 -9.33 12.94 -6.44
C ALA A 122 -10.06 12.55 -7.73
N GLY A 123 -11.31 12.10 -7.65
CA GLY A 123 -12.09 11.71 -8.82
C GLY A 123 -11.72 10.34 -9.41
N LEU A 124 -11.17 9.44 -8.58
CA LEU A 124 -10.82 8.07 -8.94
C LEU A 124 -12.03 7.21 -9.32
N ALA A 125 -13.26 7.52 -8.88
CA ALA A 125 -14.46 6.80 -9.33
C ALA A 125 -14.61 6.79 -10.86
N LYS A 126 -14.24 7.90 -11.51
CA LYS A 126 -14.25 8.01 -12.97
C LYS A 126 -13.17 7.13 -13.63
N VAL A 127 -12.03 6.97 -12.97
CA VAL A 127 -10.91 6.13 -13.44
C VAL A 127 -11.27 4.65 -13.30
N ALA A 128 -11.85 4.27 -12.17
CA ALA A 128 -12.29 2.91 -11.90
C ALA A 128 -13.52 2.51 -12.74
N GLY A 129 -14.39 3.47 -13.07
CA GLY A 129 -15.69 3.22 -13.71
C GLY A 129 -16.72 2.62 -12.75
N THR A 130 -16.48 2.74 -11.45
CA THR A 130 -17.31 2.25 -10.34
C THR A 130 -17.10 3.15 -9.13
N ASP A 131 -17.90 2.97 -8.09
CA ASP A 131 -17.68 3.61 -6.79
C ASP A 131 -16.34 3.19 -6.20
N VAL A 132 -15.70 4.14 -5.53
CA VAL A 132 -14.42 3.96 -4.83
C VAL A 132 -14.58 4.21 -3.34
N TYR A 133 -13.70 3.59 -2.57
CA TYR A 133 -13.70 3.61 -1.11
C TYR A 133 -12.30 3.92 -0.61
N ASP A 134 -12.24 4.45 0.62
CA ASP A 134 -10.99 4.52 1.37
C ASP A 134 -9.87 5.24 0.60
N GLU A 135 -10.22 6.34 -0.07
CA GLU A 135 -9.30 7.10 -0.89
C GLU A 135 -8.22 7.82 -0.04
N ALA A 136 -6.96 7.55 -0.37
CA ALA A 136 -5.80 8.19 0.22
C ALA A 136 -5.12 9.11 -0.81
N VAL A 137 -5.07 10.41 -0.52
CA VAL A 137 -4.50 11.44 -1.40
C VAL A 137 -3.37 12.20 -0.70
N LEU A 138 -2.23 12.35 -1.39
CA LEU A 138 -1.15 13.28 -1.07
C LEU A 138 -0.96 14.25 -2.24
N GLU A 139 -1.02 15.56 -1.96
CA GLU A 139 -0.76 16.61 -2.95
C GLU A 139 0.27 17.60 -2.42
N PHE A 140 1.10 18.13 -3.31
CA PHE A 140 2.06 19.17 -2.97
C PHE A 140 2.57 19.88 -4.23
N ASP A 141 3.11 21.08 -4.03
CA ASP A 141 3.84 21.80 -5.07
C ASP A 141 5.35 21.68 -4.85
N VAL A 142 6.10 21.53 -5.94
CA VAL A 142 7.57 21.54 -5.94
C VAL A 142 8.09 22.49 -7.02
N THR A 143 9.15 23.25 -6.72
CA THR A 143 9.78 24.12 -7.74
C THR A 143 10.67 23.30 -8.66
N ALA A 144 10.38 23.33 -9.97
CA ALA A 144 11.18 22.64 -10.98
C ALA A 144 12.57 23.24 -11.13
N THR A 145 13.58 22.38 -11.21
CA THR A 145 14.98 22.79 -11.44
C THR A 145 15.49 22.41 -12.82
N SER A 146 14.75 21.58 -13.57
CA SER A 146 15.05 21.19 -14.95
C SER A 146 13.78 21.02 -15.79
N SER A 147 13.92 20.56 -17.04
CA SER A 147 12.87 20.43 -18.06
C SER A 147 12.05 19.14 -18.00
N ASN A 148 12.41 18.20 -17.14
CA ASN A 148 11.64 16.98 -16.88
C ASN A 148 11.58 16.74 -15.37
N ILE A 149 10.41 16.39 -14.85
CA ILE A 149 10.24 15.83 -13.51
C ILE A 149 10.10 14.32 -13.61
N VAL A 150 10.63 13.61 -12.61
CA VAL A 150 10.40 12.18 -12.43
C VAL A 150 10.08 11.90 -10.96
N LEU A 151 9.10 11.03 -10.72
CA LEU A 151 8.73 10.48 -9.41
C LEU A 151 8.75 8.94 -9.50
N TYR A 152 9.52 8.29 -8.63
CA TYR A 152 9.53 6.82 -8.53
C TYR A 152 8.52 6.30 -7.51
N TYR A 153 7.70 5.37 -7.96
CA TYR A 153 6.69 4.71 -7.15
C TYR A 153 6.64 3.21 -7.38
N SER A 154 6.03 2.44 -6.49
CA SER A 154 5.68 1.03 -6.70
C SER A 154 4.28 0.76 -6.16
N LEU A 155 3.59 -0.20 -6.73
CA LEU A 155 2.27 -0.65 -6.27
C LEU A 155 2.39 -2.03 -5.64
N GLY A 156 1.89 -2.21 -4.42
CA GLY A 156 1.63 -3.50 -3.78
C GLY A 156 0.13 -3.69 -3.57
N SER A 157 -0.36 -4.92 -3.63
CA SER A 157 -1.80 -5.18 -3.53
C SER A 157 -2.15 -6.60 -3.08
N GLU A 158 -3.27 -6.73 -2.38
CA GLU A 158 -3.92 -8.00 -2.08
C GLU A 158 -4.63 -8.62 -3.30
N GLU A 159 -4.95 -7.82 -4.33
CA GLU A 159 -5.73 -8.23 -5.51
C GLU A 159 -5.05 -9.29 -6.38
N TYR A 160 -3.75 -9.52 -6.16
CA TYR A 160 -2.99 -10.59 -6.83
C TYR A 160 -3.36 -11.98 -6.31
N ALA A 161 -3.94 -12.10 -5.12
CA ALA A 161 -4.44 -13.37 -4.60
C ALA A 161 -5.78 -13.76 -5.21
N GLY A 162 -6.10 -15.06 -5.15
CA GLY A 162 -7.42 -15.57 -5.49
C GLY A 162 -8.30 -15.79 -4.26
N ALA A 163 -9.62 -15.81 -4.46
CA ALA A 163 -10.58 -15.84 -3.36
C ALA A 163 -10.56 -17.09 -2.49
N THR A 164 -10.35 -18.25 -3.09
CA THR A 164 -10.23 -19.51 -2.35
C THR A 164 -9.29 -20.46 -3.06
N LYS A 165 -8.90 -21.56 -2.40
CA LYS A 165 -8.19 -22.66 -3.06
C LYS A 165 -8.97 -23.25 -4.26
N GLY A 166 -10.30 -23.23 -4.22
CA GLY A 166 -11.17 -23.70 -5.32
C GLY A 166 -11.41 -22.66 -6.41
N THR A 167 -11.14 -21.39 -6.12
CA THR A 167 -11.22 -20.23 -7.03
C THR A 167 -9.93 -19.41 -6.93
N PRO A 168 -8.79 -19.96 -7.39
CA PRO A 168 -7.48 -19.36 -7.20
C PRO A 168 -7.19 -18.22 -8.17
N ALA A 169 -8.10 -17.93 -9.11
CA ALA A 169 -7.96 -16.81 -10.03
C ALA A 169 -7.95 -15.50 -9.23
N SER A 170 -7.01 -14.61 -9.59
CA SER A 170 -6.78 -13.35 -8.90
C SER A 170 -8.03 -12.48 -8.83
N TRP A 171 -8.18 -11.69 -7.77
CA TRP A 171 -9.30 -10.74 -7.64
C TRP A 171 -9.35 -9.76 -8.81
N GLN A 172 -8.20 -9.28 -9.30
CA GLN A 172 -8.14 -8.41 -10.48
C GLN A 172 -8.68 -9.03 -11.76
N SER A 173 -8.52 -10.34 -11.95
CA SER A 173 -9.12 -11.03 -13.11
C SER A 173 -10.64 -11.06 -13.07
N ARG A 174 -11.24 -10.71 -11.93
CA ARG A 174 -12.68 -10.69 -11.66
C ARG A 174 -13.26 -9.27 -11.56
N GLY A 175 -12.45 -8.24 -11.76
CA GLY A 175 -12.88 -6.85 -11.82
C GLY A 175 -12.48 -5.98 -10.63
N TYR A 176 -11.95 -6.56 -9.55
CA TYR A 176 -11.40 -5.83 -8.40
C TYR A 176 -10.03 -5.27 -8.79
N LYS A 177 -9.98 -3.99 -9.13
CA LYS A 177 -8.75 -3.33 -9.57
C LYS A 177 -8.72 -1.92 -8.99
N ASP A 178 -7.92 -1.74 -7.97
CA ASP A 178 -7.82 -0.46 -7.28
C ASP A 178 -7.20 0.60 -8.21
N PRO A 179 -7.87 1.74 -8.41
CA PRO A 179 -7.33 2.82 -9.21
C PRO A 179 -6.14 3.48 -8.51
N LEU A 180 -5.02 3.58 -9.20
CA LEU A 180 -3.91 4.47 -8.88
C LEU A 180 -3.91 5.64 -9.88
N SER A 181 -3.79 6.87 -9.37
CA SER A 181 -3.52 8.05 -10.18
C SER A 181 -2.33 8.81 -9.63
N ILE A 182 -1.35 9.08 -10.49
CA ILE A 182 -0.28 10.03 -10.20
C ILE A 182 -0.33 11.09 -11.28
N GLN A 183 -0.52 12.34 -10.87
CA GLN A 183 -0.67 13.46 -11.79
C GLN A 183 0.41 14.51 -11.53
N VAL A 184 1.00 14.99 -12.63
CA VAL A 184 1.89 16.15 -12.63
C VAL A 184 1.21 17.25 -13.44
N ASN A 185 0.95 18.39 -12.80
CA ASN A 185 0.18 19.50 -13.39
C ASN A 185 -1.15 19.04 -14.02
N GLY A 186 -1.82 18.07 -13.37
CA GLY A 186 -3.08 17.48 -13.83
C GLY A 186 -2.94 16.50 -15.01
N THR A 187 -1.71 16.16 -15.42
CA THR A 187 -1.46 15.13 -16.45
C THR A 187 -1.09 13.82 -15.77
N GLU A 188 -1.84 12.75 -16.06
CA GLU A 188 -1.56 11.40 -15.58
C GLU A 188 -0.20 10.89 -16.08
N CYS A 189 0.54 10.23 -15.20
CA CYS A 189 1.86 9.69 -15.50
C CYS A 189 2.10 8.30 -14.88
N ALA A 190 1.15 7.74 -14.11
CA ALA A 190 1.27 6.37 -13.60
C ALA A 190 0.94 5.34 -14.69
N HIS A 191 1.82 5.21 -15.67
CA HIS A 191 1.65 4.29 -16.79
C HIS A 191 2.64 3.13 -16.72
N VAL A 192 2.20 1.97 -17.22
CA VAL A 192 3.11 0.85 -17.52
C VAL A 192 4.17 1.38 -18.48
N PRO A 193 5.48 1.21 -18.17
CA PRO A 193 6.54 1.84 -18.94
C PRO A 193 6.48 1.53 -20.44
N GLY A 194 6.68 2.56 -21.25
CA GLY A 194 6.59 2.47 -22.72
C GLY A 194 5.17 2.41 -23.27
N THR A 195 4.13 2.59 -22.45
CA THR A 195 2.73 2.55 -22.86
C THR A 195 1.91 3.70 -22.26
N GLN A 196 0.63 3.80 -22.62
CA GLN A 196 -0.36 4.66 -21.96
C GLN A 196 -1.33 3.89 -21.04
N THR A 197 -1.04 2.61 -20.78
CA THR A 197 -1.87 1.77 -19.91
C THR A 197 -1.64 2.21 -18.47
N ALA A 198 -2.70 2.56 -17.74
CA ALA A 198 -2.59 2.89 -16.32
C ALA A 198 -2.04 1.70 -15.52
N VAL A 199 -1.25 1.99 -14.49
CA VAL A 199 -0.75 0.97 -13.56
C VAL A 199 -1.85 0.51 -12.63
N SER A 200 -2.04 -0.81 -12.53
CA SER A 200 -2.90 -1.48 -11.56
C SER A 200 -2.48 -2.96 -11.47
N ALA A 201 -3.06 -3.71 -10.52
CA ALA A 201 -2.87 -5.17 -10.45
C ALA A 201 -3.32 -5.90 -11.74
N ALA A 202 -4.25 -5.29 -12.49
CA ALA A 202 -4.71 -5.83 -13.77
C ALA A 202 -3.70 -5.63 -14.92
N SER A 203 -2.92 -4.55 -14.89
CA SER A 203 -1.97 -4.25 -15.97
C SER A 203 -0.58 -4.80 -15.72
N ILE A 204 -0.16 -5.02 -14.47
CA ILE A 204 1.15 -5.60 -14.11
C ILE A 204 0.93 -6.82 -13.22
N ASN A 205 1.11 -8.03 -13.75
CA ASN A 205 0.94 -9.30 -13.04
C ASN A 205 1.78 -10.41 -13.69
N ASP A 206 1.59 -11.66 -13.27
CA ASP A 206 2.33 -12.82 -13.76
C ASP A 206 2.16 -13.08 -15.27
N SER A 207 1.04 -12.65 -15.85
CA SER A 207 0.70 -12.84 -17.26
C SER A 207 0.93 -11.60 -18.13
N SER A 208 0.88 -10.41 -17.54
CA SER A 208 0.88 -9.12 -18.24
C SER A 208 1.94 -8.20 -17.67
N ASN A 209 2.86 -7.70 -18.51
CA ASN A 209 3.96 -6.83 -18.10
C ASN A 209 4.79 -7.42 -16.93
N ALA A 210 4.98 -8.74 -16.95
CA ALA A 210 5.57 -9.54 -15.88
C ALA A 210 7.02 -9.15 -15.53
N ASP A 211 7.72 -8.44 -16.42
CA ASP A 211 9.06 -7.92 -16.14
C ASP A 211 9.06 -6.90 -14.99
N TYR A 212 7.93 -6.27 -14.69
CA TYR A 212 7.78 -5.32 -13.59
C TYR A 212 7.16 -5.95 -12.34
N TYR A 213 6.78 -7.22 -12.37
CA TYR A 213 6.00 -7.87 -11.31
C TYR A 213 6.85 -8.82 -10.46
N THR A 214 6.75 -8.66 -9.15
CA THR A 214 7.25 -9.63 -8.16
C THR A 214 6.05 -10.27 -7.44
N ALA A 215 5.88 -11.58 -7.66
CA ALA A 215 4.85 -12.35 -6.97
C ALA A 215 5.24 -12.59 -5.51
N ASN A 216 4.30 -12.38 -4.61
CA ASN A 216 4.38 -12.78 -3.20
C ASN A 216 3.18 -13.65 -2.82
N VAL A 217 2.72 -14.48 -3.75
CA VAL A 217 1.65 -15.46 -3.59
C VAL A 217 1.95 -16.65 -4.51
N SER A 218 1.55 -17.85 -4.10
CA SER A 218 1.63 -19.05 -4.94
C SER A 218 0.33 -19.84 -4.87
N GLY A 219 -0.47 -19.73 -5.93
CA GLY A 219 -1.85 -20.22 -5.91
C GLY A 219 -2.68 -19.48 -4.86
N HIS A 220 -3.15 -20.20 -3.85
CA HIS A 220 -3.87 -19.62 -2.71
C HIS A 220 -3.08 -19.87 -1.42
N THR A 221 -1.82 -19.46 -1.44
CA THR A 221 -0.91 -19.56 -0.29
C THR A 221 -0.04 -18.30 -0.27
N PRO A 222 0.04 -17.59 0.87
CA PRO A 222 0.90 -16.43 1.02
C PRO A 222 2.35 -16.73 0.65
N GLY A 223 3.02 -15.73 0.09
CA GLY A 223 4.44 -15.82 -0.24
C GLY A 223 5.32 -15.74 1.01
N ARG A 224 6.63 -15.60 0.78
CA ARG A 224 7.64 -15.51 1.87
C ARG A 224 8.41 -14.21 1.88
N ILE A 225 8.13 -13.31 0.94
CA ILE A 225 8.73 -11.98 0.94
C ILE A 225 8.05 -11.24 2.10
N PRO A 226 8.82 -10.69 3.06
CA PRO A 226 8.24 -10.08 4.25
C PRO A 226 7.66 -8.70 3.94
N VAL A 227 6.55 -8.68 3.22
CA VAL A 227 5.61 -7.55 3.05
C VAL A 227 4.22 -8.16 3.06
N GLU A 228 3.19 -7.45 3.48
CA GLU A 228 1.85 -8.05 3.53
C GLU A 228 1.30 -8.32 2.11
N PHE A 229 1.59 -7.45 1.14
CA PHE A 229 1.09 -7.59 -0.23
C PHE A 229 1.29 -8.99 -0.83
N ASN A 230 0.24 -9.51 -1.50
CA ASN A 230 0.30 -10.74 -2.32
C ASN A 230 1.13 -10.61 -3.61
N GLY A 231 1.48 -9.39 -3.99
CA GLY A 231 2.41 -9.10 -5.08
C GLY A 231 2.66 -7.60 -5.17
N TYR A 232 3.73 -7.23 -5.85
CA TYR A 232 4.11 -5.83 -5.99
C TYR A 232 4.93 -5.56 -7.24
N THR A 233 5.02 -4.30 -7.63
CA THR A 233 5.81 -3.87 -8.78
C THR A 233 7.24 -3.50 -8.39
N SER A 234 8.18 -3.56 -9.32
CA SER A 234 9.43 -2.80 -9.22
C SER A 234 9.14 -1.28 -9.20
N ALA A 235 10.15 -0.46 -8.91
CA ALA A 235 10.00 1.00 -8.98
C ALA A 235 9.72 1.46 -10.42
N LEU A 236 8.61 2.17 -10.63
CA LEU A 236 8.16 2.69 -11.91
C LEU A 236 8.34 4.21 -11.95
N PRO A 237 8.78 4.78 -13.08
CA PRO A 237 8.92 6.23 -13.23
C PRO A 237 7.60 6.87 -13.71
N CYS A 238 7.01 7.75 -12.91
CA CYS A 238 6.07 8.77 -13.39
C CYS A 238 6.89 9.97 -13.87
N GLN A 239 6.68 10.44 -15.11
CA GLN A 239 7.45 11.54 -15.68
C GLN A 239 6.57 12.53 -16.45
N ALA A 240 6.98 13.81 -16.44
CA ALA A 240 6.32 14.85 -17.20
C ALA A 240 7.28 16.00 -17.55
N ALA A 241 6.97 16.71 -18.64
CA ALA A 241 7.71 17.89 -19.03
C ALA A 241 7.46 19.05 -18.05
N THR A 242 8.52 19.77 -17.71
CA THR A 242 8.51 20.93 -16.82
C THR A 242 9.34 22.07 -17.39
N ALA A 243 9.34 23.22 -16.72
CA ALA A 243 10.25 24.31 -17.03
C ALA A 243 10.95 24.77 -15.74
N PRO A 244 12.29 24.97 -15.75
CA PRO A 244 13.02 25.46 -14.59
C PRO A 244 12.40 26.74 -14.01
N GLY A 245 12.31 26.81 -12.68
CA GLY A 245 11.74 27.93 -11.93
C GLY A 245 10.22 27.92 -11.80
N GLN A 246 9.50 27.04 -12.51
CA GLN A 246 8.05 26.93 -12.38
C GLN A 246 7.64 26.05 -11.19
N LYS A 247 6.50 26.37 -10.59
CA LYS A 247 5.84 25.47 -9.64
C LYS A 247 5.20 24.32 -10.40
N VAL A 248 5.43 23.11 -9.91
CA VAL A 248 4.86 21.87 -10.43
C VAL A 248 3.98 21.28 -9.34
N HIS A 249 2.71 21.05 -9.67
CA HIS A 249 1.76 20.43 -8.76
C HIS A 249 1.78 18.91 -8.95
N VAL A 250 2.00 18.16 -7.87
CA VAL A 250 2.00 16.70 -7.86
C VAL A 250 0.84 16.22 -7.01
N ARG A 251 0.03 15.31 -7.55
CA ARG A 251 -1.01 14.56 -6.83
C ARG A 251 -0.75 13.07 -6.95
N VAL A 252 -0.81 12.37 -5.84
CA VAL A 252 -0.82 10.90 -5.75
C VAL A 252 -2.11 10.50 -5.05
N ALA A 253 -2.90 9.65 -5.68
CA ALA A 253 -4.16 9.15 -5.14
C ALA A 253 -4.31 7.66 -5.41
N ILE A 254 -4.80 6.92 -4.41
CA ILE A 254 -5.17 5.51 -4.50
C ILE A 254 -6.47 5.29 -3.72
N ALA A 255 -7.34 4.43 -4.21
CA ALA A 255 -8.60 4.10 -3.55
C ALA A 255 -8.96 2.64 -3.85
N ASP A 256 -9.74 2.00 -2.99
CA ASP A 256 -10.32 0.71 -3.33
C ASP A 256 -11.43 0.91 -4.36
N ALA A 257 -11.62 -0.06 -5.25
CA ALA A 257 -12.72 -0.07 -6.19
C ALA A 257 -13.70 -1.21 -5.92
N GLN A 258 -14.99 -0.93 -6.09
CA GLN A 258 -16.10 -1.90 -5.98
C GLN A 258 -16.46 -2.31 -4.53
N ASP A 259 -15.47 -2.55 -3.66
CA ASP A 259 -15.61 -2.64 -2.20
C ASP A 259 -14.38 -2.01 -1.52
N GLY A 260 -14.30 -2.04 -0.19
CA GLY A 260 -13.17 -1.52 0.60
C GLY A 260 -12.39 -2.63 1.32
N GLN A 261 -12.32 -3.83 0.73
CA GLN A 261 -11.91 -5.05 1.46
C GLN A 261 -10.53 -5.60 1.09
N LEU A 262 -9.97 -5.21 -0.05
CA LEU A 262 -8.67 -5.73 -0.51
C LEU A 262 -7.70 -4.57 -0.62
N ASP A 263 -6.75 -4.52 0.30
CA ASP A 263 -5.91 -3.35 0.39
C ASP A 263 -4.86 -3.29 -0.74
N SER A 264 -4.67 -2.07 -1.26
CA SER A 264 -3.57 -1.70 -2.15
C SER A 264 -2.78 -0.55 -1.57
N THR A 265 -1.46 -0.54 -1.82
CA THR A 265 -0.57 0.54 -1.37
C THR A 265 0.34 1.00 -2.48
N VAL A 266 0.39 2.32 -2.68
CA VAL A 266 1.47 2.95 -3.45
C VAL A 266 2.59 3.40 -2.51
N LEU A 267 3.81 3.00 -2.84
CA LEU A 267 5.03 3.46 -2.18
C LEU A 267 5.70 4.51 -3.04
N LEU A 268 6.03 5.66 -2.47
CA LEU A 268 6.82 6.72 -3.08
C LEU A 268 8.23 6.69 -2.48
N ARG A 269 9.24 6.56 -3.32
CA ARG A 269 10.62 6.38 -2.86
C ARG A 269 11.14 7.61 -2.10
N THR A 270 11.89 7.41 -1.02
CA THR A 270 12.64 8.49 -0.38
C THR A 270 13.60 9.13 -1.37
N GLN A 271 13.54 10.46 -1.51
CA GLN A 271 14.26 11.19 -2.56
C GLN A 271 13.99 10.62 -3.96
N GLY A 272 12.78 10.11 -4.18
CA GLY A 272 12.31 9.51 -5.42
C GLY A 272 11.82 10.54 -6.43
N LEU A 273 11.60 11.79 -6.02
CA LEU A 273 11.27 12.88 -6.92
C LEU A 273 12.51 13.71 -7.24
N GLY A 274 12.74 13.93 -8.54
CA GLY A 274 13.86 14.73 -9.03
C GLY A 274 13.55 15.41 -10.36
N PHE A 275 14.49 16.23 -10.81
CA PHE A 275 14.41 16.92 -12.10
C PHE A 275 15.63 16.61 -12.96
N THR A 276 15.39 16.40 -14.25
CA THR A 276 16.39 15.96 -15.22
C THR A 276 16.25 16.76 -16.51
N ASP A 277 17.36 16.91 -17.25
CA ASP A 277 17.35 17.61 -18.55
C ASP A 277 16.69 16.76 -19.66
N LYS A 278 16.48 15.46 -19.41
CA LYS A 278 15.92 14.48 -20.35
C LYS A 278 15.07 13.43 -19.61
N PRO A 279 14.04 12.87 -20.25
CA PRO A 279 13.29 11.75 -19.69
C PRO A 279 14.16 10.52 -19.43
N ILE A 280 13.82 9.78 -18.38
CA ILE A 280 14.34 8.45 -18.08
C ILE A 280 13.81 7.46 -19.11
N THR A 281 14.70 6.70 -19.73
CA THR A 281 14.36 5.68 -20.73
C THR A 281 14.55 4.26 -20.22
N ASP A 282 15.43 4.06 -19.24
CA ASP A 282 15.77 2.73 -18.72
C ASP A 282 14.97 2.45 -17.44
N SER A 283 13.82 1.79 -17.61
CA SER A 283 12.90 1.48 -16.51
C SER A 283 13.44 0.36 -15.61
N CYS A 284 13.14 0.44 -14.31
CA CYS A 284 13.46 -0.63 -13.38
C CYS A 284 12.56 -1.83 -13.63
N THR A 285 13.14 -3.03 -13.63
CA THR A 285 12.41 -4.30 -13.73
C THR A 285 12.56 -5.07 -12.42
N ALA A 286 11.68 -6.01 -12.15
CA ALA A 286 11.74 -6.84 -10.94
C ALA A 286 13.02 -7.69 -10.85
N LYS A 287 13.71 -7.95 -11.98
CA LYS A 287 14.76 -9.00 -12.06
C LYS A 287 16.05 -8.60 -12.79
N ALA A 288 16.15 -7.43 -13.42
CA ALA A 288 17.33 -7.06 -14.20
C ALA A 288 18.02 -5.78 -13.71
N GLY A 289 19.36 -5.83 -13.69
CA GLY A 289 20.29 -4.70 -13.78
C GLY A 289 20.11 -3.54 -12.79
N THR A 290 20.93 -2.50 -12.96
CA THR A 290 20.66 -1.17 -12.41
C THR A 290 19.83 -0.41 -13.43
N CYS A 291 18.70 0.16 -13.03
CA CYS A 291 17.97 1.14 -13.84
C CYS A 291 18.48 2.55 -13.59
N ASP A 292 18.07 3.47 -14.46
CA ASP A 292 18.24 4.88 -14.22
C ASP A 292 17.36 5.28 -13.04
N ILE A 293 17.96 5.83 -12.00
CA ILE A 293 17.26 6.46 -10.88
C ILE A 293 17.98 7.78 -10.61
N PRO A 294 17.28 8.92 -10.46
CA PRO A 294 17.88 10.17 -10.04
C PRO A 294 18.70 9.95 -8.77
N GLY A 295 19.98 10.31 -8.83
CA GLY A 295 20.85 10.35 -7.65
C GLY A 295 20.44 11.48 -6.69
N ALA A 296 20.94 11.42 -5.45
CA ALA A 296 20.67 12.40 -4.38
C ALA A 296 21.10 13.85 -4.70
N ASP A 297 21.73 14.07 -5.85
CA ASP A 297 22.16 15.38 -6.32
C ASP A 297 21.03 16.09 -7.05
N ASN A 298 20.00 16.45 -6.30
CA ASN A 298 19.04 17.48 -6.69
C ASN A 298 19.80 18.79 -6.95
N GLY A 299 20.20 18.98 -8.21
CA GLY A 299 20.91 20.15 -8.72
C GLY A 299 22.42 19.96 -8.84
N SER A 300 22.89 19.36 -9.94
CA SER A 300 24.05 19.80 -10.72
C SER A 300 24.24 18.91 -11.94
N SER A 301 24.10 19.50 -13.13
CA SER A 301 24.53 18.87 -14.38
C SER A 301 26.02 18.51 -14.32
N LYS A 302 26.33 17.22 -14.33
CA LYS A 302 27.54 16.68 -14.98
C LYS A 302 27.18 15.40 -15.71
N SER A 303 27.05 15.53 -17.03
CA SER A 303 27.25 14.45 -17.98
C SER A 303 28.51 13.67 -17.63
N SER A 304 28.35 12.40 -17.26
CA SER A 304 29.43 11.43 -17.42
C SER A 304 28.85 10.12 -17.95
N ASN A 305 29.18 9.83 -19.21
CA ASN A 305 29.25 8.47 -19.72
C ASN A 305 30.20 7.71 -18.78
N GLY A 306 29.62 6.94 -17.86
CA GLY A 306 30.38 6.22 -16.85
C GLY A 306 29.44 5.41 -16.01
N LYS A 307 29.54 4.08 -16.14
CA LYS A 307 28.88 3.07 -15.32
C LYS A 307 29.27 3.25 -13.85
N ALA A 308 28.62 4.19 -13.16
CA ALA A 308 28.85 4.50 -11.76
C ALA A 308 27.66 3.97 -10.96
N SER A 309 27.81 2.72 -10.51
CA SER A 309 26.92 2.08 -9.54
C SER A 309 27.16 2.71 -8.17
N THR A 310 26.50 3.82 -7.86
CA THR A 310 26.29 4.25 -6.48
C THR A 310 24.93 3.73 -6.05
N THR A 311 24.90 2.65 -5.27
CA THR A 311 23.66 2.21 -4.60
C THR A 311 23.13 3.41 -3.81
N PRO A 312 21.94 3.93 -4.14
CA PRO A 312 21.41 5.07 -3.41
C PRO A 312 21.18 4.70 -1.94
N LEU A 313 21.42 5.64 -1.04
CA LEU A 313 21.18 5.45 0.39
C LEU A 313 19.73 4.96 0.61
N GLY A 314 19.57 3.78 1.20
CA GLY A 314 18.26 3.19 1.51
C GLY A 314 17.83 1.99 0.65
N GLN A 315 18.48 1.69 -0.47
CA GLN A 315 18.17 0.48 -1.26
C GLN A 315 19.14 -0.67 -0.97
N GLY A 316 18.59 -1.83 -0.61
CA GLY A 316 19.34 -3.08 -0.53
C GLY A 316 20.05 -3.35 -1.87
N LYS A 317 21.23 -3.96 -1.82
CA LYS A 317 22.01 -4.28 -3.02
C LYS A 317 21.18 -5.17 -3.97
N PRO A 318 21.10 -4.86 -5.28
CA PRO A 318 20.46 -5.74 -6.25
C PRO A 318 21.11 -7.12 -6.31
N GLY A 319 20.29 -8.18 -6.23
CA GLY A 319 20.69 -9.54 -6.58
C GLY A 319 21.41 -10.37 -5.52
N VAL A 320 21.05 -10.29 -4.23
CA VAL A 320 21.42 -11.33 -3.24
C VAL A 320 20.14 -11.95 -2.65
N THR A 321 19.63 -12.96 -3.33
CA THR A 321 18.60 -13.85 -2.79
C THR A 321 19.25 -14.84 -1.85
N ASP A 322 19.17 -14.58 -0.55
CA ASP A 322 19.17 -15.61 0.49
C ASP A 322 18.33 -15.09 1.66
N TYR A 323 17.00 -15.13 1.51
CA TYR A 323 16.09 -15.04 2.65
C TYR A 323 16.09 -16.40 3.37
N SER A 324 17.23 -16.74 3.96
CA SER A 324 17.25 -17.75 5.02
C SER A 324 16.55 -17.12 6.21
N ALA A 325 15.27 -17.48 6.38
CA ALA A 325 14.50 -17.14 7.57
C ALA A 325 15.36 -17.43 8.80
N ALA A 326 15.62 -16.41 9.63
CA ALA A 326 16.09 -16.66 10.97
C ALA A 326 15.00 -17.50 11.66
N SER A 327 15.27 -18.78 11.89
CA SER A 327 14.43 -19.62 12.74
C SER A 327 14.18 -18.86 14.06
N PRO A 328 12.93 -18.69 14.49
CA PRO A 328 12.68 -18.05 15.78
C PRO A 328 13.34 -18.89 16.87
N THR A 329 14.32 -18.29 17.56
CA THR A 329 14.92 -18.86 18.75
C THR A 329 13.79 -19.13 19.74
N ALA A 330 13.62 -20.40 20.13
CA ALA A 330 12.60 -20.81 21.08
C ALA A 330 12.84 -20.11 22.44
N GLY A 331 12.11 -19.01 22.67
CA GLY A 331 11.97 -18.40 23.99
C GLY A 331 11.16 -19.34 24.90
N THR A 332 11.70 -19.59 26.09
CA THR A 332 11.19 -20.53 27.09
C THR A 332 9.71 -20.27 27.40
N LYS A 333 8.82 -21.21 27.02
CA LYS A 333 7.42 -21.21 27.43
C LYS A 333 7.33 -21.51 28.93
N ASN A 334 6.84 -20.57 29.72
CA ASN A 334 6.27 -20.90 31.03
C ASN A 334 4.88 -21.51 30.81
N THR A 335 4.82 -22.83 30.97
CA THR A 335 3.59 -23.63 30.94
C THR A 335 2.70 -23.24 32.11
N VAL A 336 1.55 -22.62 31.86
CA VAL A 336 0.41 -22.68 32.79
C VAL A 336 -0.50 -23.80 32.30
N ALA A 337 -0.58 -24.86 33.09
CA ALA A 337 -1.36 -26.05 32.78
C ALA A 337 -2.86 -25.75 32.79
N GLY A 338 -3.51 -25.88 31.64
CA GLY A 338 -4.98 -25.98 31.49
C GLY A 338 -5.35 -27.40 31.07
N LEU A 339 -6.37 -27.97 31.73
CA LEU A 339 -6.83 -29.36 31.61
C LEU A 339 -7.20 -29.78 30.16
N PRO A 340 -7.02 -31.06 29.79
CA PRO A 340 -7.34 -31.56 28.46
C PRO A 340 -8.86 -31.79 28.30
N LEU A 341 -9.45 -31.21 27.25
CA LEU A 341 -10.78 -31.59 26.78
C LEU A 341 -10.63 -32.56 25.60
N THR A 342 -10.95 -33.82 25.84
CA THR A 342 -11.02 -34.89 24.84
C THR A 342 -12.24 -34.72 23.94
N GLY A 343 -12.11 -35.22 22.70
CA GLY A 343 -12.99 -34.95 21.58
C GLY A 343 -14.45 -35.39 21.74
N THR A 344 -15.33 -34.54 21.19
CA THR A 344 -16.37 -34.83 20.19
C THR A 344 -17.15 -33.53 20.05
N GLN A 345 -16.93 -32.76 18.98
CA GLN A 345 -17.86 -31.80 18.33
C GLN A 345 -17.14 -31.16 17.13
N ALA A 346 -16.80 -31.99 16.13
CA ALA A 346 -16.38 -31.54 14.82
C ALA A 346 -17.49 -31.92 13.82
N LEU A 347 -18.52 -31.09 13.74
CA LEU A 347 -19.57 -31.07 12.69
C LEU A 347 -20.63 -30.04 13.10
N LEU A 348 -20.39 -28.74 12.87
CA LEU A 348 -21.43 -27.67 12.78
C LEU A 348 -20.85 -26.26 12.54
N LEU A 349 -19.80 -26.10 11.71
CA LEU A 349 -19.30 -24.77 11.31
C LEU A 349 -19.15 -24.58 9.78
N GLY A 350 -19.75 -25.47 8.98
CA GLY A 350 -19.74 -25.36 7.51
C GLY A 350 -20.95 -24.67 6.88
N GLY A 351 -21.84 -24.04 7.67
CA GLY A 351 -23.17 -23.61 7.20
C GLY A 351 -23.52 -22.12 7.37
N ILE A 352 -22.63 -21.27 7.90
CA ILE A 352 -22.98 -19.87 8.25
C ILE A 352 -22.29 -18.84 7.35
N ALA A 353 -21.32 -19.23 6.53
CA ALA A 353 -20.62 -18.30 5.63
C ALA A 353 -21.44 -17.88 4.37
N LEU A 354 -22.60 -18.48 4.10
CA LEU A 354 -23.41 -18.15 2.90
C LEU A 354 -24.60 -17.20 3.15
N LEU A 355 -24.83 -16.74 4.39
CA LEU A 355 -26.00 -15.91 4.72
C LEU A 355 -25.67 -14.46 5.10
N LEU A 356 -24.40 -14.08 5.16
CA LEU A 356 -23.99 -12.70 5.45
C LEU A 356 -23.81 -11.82 4.20
N LEU A 357 -23.81 -12.40 2.99
CA LEU A 357 -23.75 -11.65 1.72
C LEU A 357 -25.10 -11.04 1.27
N ALA A 358 -26.17 -11.14 2.08
CA ALA A 358 -27.47 -10.55 1.75
C ALA A 358 -28.11 -9.74 2.90
N GLY A 359 -27.44 -9.57 4.05
CA GLY A 359 -28.03 -8.98 5.26
C GLY A 359 -27.56 -7.58 5.65
N GLY A 360 -26.41 -7.13 5.13
CA GLY A 360 -25.75 -5.88 5.58
C GLY A 360 -26.53 -4.59 5.30
N GLY A 361 -27.39 -4.57 4.27
CA GLY A 361 -28.09 -3.36 3.84
C GLY A 361 -29.26 -2.91 4.73
N VAL A 362 -29.84 -3.78 5.57
CA VAL A 362 -31.08 -3.46 6.30
C VAL A 362 -30.81 -2.90 7.71
N ALA A 363 -29.70 -3.31 8.34
CA ALA A 363 -29.36 -2.83 9.69
C ALA A 363 -28.93 -1.35 9.71
N LEU A 364 -28.27 -0.86 8.64
CA LEU A 364 -27.86 0.54 8.53
C LEU A 364 -29.04 1.50 8.27
N MET A 365 -30.08 1.06 7.55
CA MET A 365 -31.28 1.88 7.32
C MET A 365 -32.14 2.09 8.57
N LEU A 366 -32.15 1.13 9.50
CA LEU A 366 -32.93 1.24 10.74
C LEU A 366 -32.29 2.17 11.78
N ARG A 367 -30.96 2.40 11.72
CA ARG A 367 -30.27 3.35 12.61
C ARG A 367 -30.47 4.81 12.16
N ARG A 368 -30.65 5.08 10.86
CA ARG A 368 -30.94 6.44 10.33
C ARG A 368 -32.35 6.94 10.64
N ARG A 369 -33.36 6.06 10.77
CA ARG A 369 -34.74 6.49 11.12
C ARG A 369 -34.94 6.86 12.58
N ARG A 370 -34.05 6.47 13.51
CA ARG A 370 -34.15 6.86 14.92
C ARG A 370 -33.48 8.19 15.25
N LEU A 371 -32.55 8.68 14.42
CA LEU A 371 -31.85 9.94 14.65
C LEU A 371 -32.53 11.15 13.98
N ALA A 372 -33.32 10.93 12.92
CA ALA A 372 -34.10 12.00 12.27
C ALA A 372 -35.44 12.33 12.96
N GLY A 373 -35.80 11.63 14.04
CA GLY A 373 -37.06 11.82 14.78
C GLY A 373 -36.92 12.50 16.15
N LEU A 374 -35.75 13.06 16.47
CA LEU A 374 -35.47 13.70 17.77
C LEU A 374 -35.16 15.22 17.67
N GLU A 375 -35.37 15.83 16.50
CA GLU A 375 -35.30 17.30 16.30
C GLU A 375 -36.63 17.90 15.82
N ALA A 376 -37.75 17.30 16.19
CA ALA A 376 -39.08 17.92 16.05
C ALA A 376 -39.96 17.54 17.23
N ASP A 377 -39.79 18.25 18.34
CA ASP A 377 -40.85 18.82 19.20
C ASP A 377 -40.25 19.76 20.26
#